data_AF-A0A2G2DKC1-F1
#
_entry.id   AF-A0A2G2DKC1-F1
#
_cell.length_a   1.000
_cell.length_b   1.000
_cell.length_c   1.000
_cell.angle_alpha   90.00
_cell.angle_beta   90.00
_cell.angle_gamma   90.00
#
_symmetry.space_group_name_H-M   'P 1'
#
loop_
_entity.id
_entity.type
_entity.pdbx_description
1 polymer ?
#
loop_
_entity_poly.entity_id
_entity_poly.type
_entity_poly.pdbx_seq_one_letter_code
_entity_poly.pdbx_strand_id
1 'polypeptide(L)'
;MRTHTTSNKITFAMVTLGAFFGLWAMAVLVAGLHRVNWQVTELIRHYLVASGMITPMHTVVDFYTHIKGIEYLICVAFFVAFPMFYKYVEKSDSQTRATVQAKQ
;
A
#
# COMPACT_ATOMS: atom_id res chain seq x y z
N MET A 1 -22.35 -36.12 14.99
CA MET A 1 -21.73 -34.81 14.72
C MET A 1 -20.73 -34.55 15.85
N ARG A 2 -19.43 -34.78 15.63
CA ARG A 2 -18.42 -34.81 16.71
C ARG A 2 -17.80 -33.41 16.82
N THR A 3 -18.17 -32.66 17.85
CA THR A 3 -17.59 -31.34 18.15
C THR A 3 -16.23 -31.54 18.82
N HIS A 4 -15.18 -31.04 18.18
CA HIS A 4 -13.81 -31.15 18.68
C HIS A 4 -13.64 -30.15 19.84
N THR A 5 -13.37 -30.64 21.05
CA THR A 5 -13.10 -29.78 22.21
C THR A 5 -11.63 -29.34 22.14
N THR A 6 -11.39 -28.11 21.68
CA THR A 6 -10.03 -27.56 21.58
C THR A 6 -9.46 -27.26 22.97
N SER A 7 -8.31 -27.84 23.29
CA SER A 7 -7.64 -27.68 24.59
C SER A 7 -7.00 -26.29 24.75
N ASN A 8 -7.32 -25.58 25.84
CA ASN A 8 -6.77 -24.25 26.16
C ASN A 8 -5.23 -24.17 26.11
N LYS A 9 -4.55 -25.29 26.35
CA LYS A 9 -3.07 -25.38 26.27
C LYS A 9 -2.55 -25.20 24.84
N ILE A 10 -3.27 -25.72 23.84
CA ILE A 10 -2.89 -25.61 22.43
C ILE A 10 -3.12 -24.18 21.95
N THR A 11 -4.23 -23.56 22.35
CA THR A 11 -4.52 -22.15 22.05
C THR A 11 -3.45 -21.23 22.64
N PHE A 12 -3.05 -21.45 23.89
CA PHE A 12 -1.99 -20.66 24.51
C PHE A 12 -0.64 -20.84 23.80
N ALA A 13 -0.29 -22.07 23.43
CA ALA A 13 0.94 -22.37 22.69
C ALA A 13 0.98 -21.65 21.32
N MET A 14 -0.12 -21.66 20.57
CA MET A 14 -0.22 -20.96 19.29
C MET A 14 -0.05 -19.44 19.44
N VAL A 15 -0.66 -18.84 20.46
CA VAL A 15 -0.52 -17.40 20.73
C VAL A 15 0.92 -17.05 21.09
N THR A 16 1.58 -17.84 21.92
CA THR A 16 2.97 -17.58 22.32
C THR A 16 3.95 -17.69 21.15
N LEU A 17 3.78 -18.69 20.27
CA LEU A 17 4.63 -18.83 19.08
C LEU A 17 4.38 -17.71 18.08
N GLY A 18 3.12 -17.33 17.86
CA GLY A 18 2.76 -16.19 17.01
C GLY A 18 3.35 -14.88 17.53
N ALA A 19 3.29 -14.63 18.84
CA ALA A 19 3.87 -13.44 19.46
C ALA A 19 5.39 -13.40 19.31
N PHE A 20 6.07 -14.53 19.49
CA PHE A 20 7.52 -14.61 19.33
C PHE A 20 7.94 -14.33 17.87
N PHE A 21 7.26 -14.95 16.91
CA PHE A 21 7.52 -14.71 15.49
C PHE A 21 7.19 -13.26 15.07
N GLY A 22 6.07 -12.72 15.56
CA GLY A 22 5.67 -11.34 15.31
C GLY A 22 6.67 -10.33 15.87
N LEU A 23 7.17 -10.55 17.09
CA LEU A 23 8.17 -9.69 17.71
C LEU A 23 9.49 -9.73 16.94
N TRP A 24 9.92 -10.92 16.50
CA TRP A 24 11.11 -11.07 15.66
C TRP A 24 10.95 -10.36 14.30
N ALA A 25 9.81 -10.55 13.62
CA ALA A 25 9.53 -9.92 12.34
C ALA A 25 9.51 -8.39 12.45
N MET A 26 8.89 -7.86 13.50
CA MET A 26 8.88 -6.43 13.78
C MET A 26 10.29 -5.89 14.04
N ALA A 27 11.11 -6.62 14.81
CA ALA A 27 12.48 -6.22 15.08
C ALA A 27 13.32 -6.15 13.79
N VAL A 28 13.19 -7.14 12.90
CA VAL A 28 13.88 -7.16 11.61
C VAL A 28 13.40 -6.02 10.71
N LEU A 29 12.09 -5.77 10.65
CA LEU A 29 11.52 -4.70 9.85
C LEU A 29 12.01 -3.32 10.31
N VAL A 30 11.97 -3.05 11.61
CA VAL A 30 12.44 -1.78 12.19
C VAL A 30 13.94 -1.61 11.99
N ALA A 31 14.74 -2.68 12.17
CA ALA A 31 16.17 -2.64 11.91
C ALA A 31 16.48 -2.34 10.43
N GLY A 32 15.73 -2.95 9.51
CA GLY A 32 15.84 -2.66 8.08
C GLY A 32 15.49 -1.21 7.76
N LEU A 33 14.39 -0.70 8.33
CA LEU A 33 13.92 0.67 8.12
C LEU A 33 14.89 1.71 8.69
N HIS A 34 15.51 1.42 9.83
CA HIS A 34 16.56 2.25 10.42
C HIS A 34 17.80 2.33 9.53
N ARG A 35 18.20 1.24 8.86
CA ARG A 35 19.36 1.24 7.95
C ARG A 35 19.16 2.13 6.72
N VAL A 36 17.92 2.34 6.28
CA VAL A 36 17.58 3.14 5.11
C VAL A 36 17.03 4.53 5.45
N ASN A 37 17.36 5.08 6.63
CA ASN A 37 16.89 6.40 7.09
C ASN A 37 15.36 6.57 7.05
N TRP A 38 14.62 5.52 7.42
CA TRP A 38 13.16 5.50 7.42
C TRP A 38 12.48 5.62 6.04
N GLN A 39 13.23 5.43 4.95
CA GLN A 39 12.67 5.45 3.61
C GLN A 39 12.11 4.07 3.22
N VAL A 40 10.79 3.91 3.35
CA VAL A 40 10.07 2.67 3.00
C VAL A 40 10.33 2.26 1.54
N THR A 41 10.38 3.22 0.63
CA THR A 41 10.65 2.99 -0.80
C THR A 41 12.01 2.34 -1.04
N GLU A 42 13.04 2.75 -0.30
CA GLU A 42 14.40 2.21 -0.46
C GLU A 42 14.50 0.80 0.16
N LEU A 43 13.81 0.54 1.28
CA LEU A 43 13.69 -0.81 1.84
C LEU A 43 13.04 -1.77 0.83
N ILE A 44 11.94 -1.34 0.21
CA ILE A 44 11.25 -2.09 -0.82
C ILE A 44 12.15 -2.29 -2.04
N ARG A 45 12.91 -1.27 -2.46
CA ARG A 45 13.88 -1.39 -3.55
C ARG A 45 14.94 -2.45 -3.24
N HIS A 46 15.53 -2.44 -2.05
CA HIS A 46 16.50 -3.46 -1.64
C HIS A 46 15.90 -4.86 -1.62
N TYR A 47 14.66 -5.00 -1.15
CA TYR A 47 13.94 -6.27 -1.18
C TYR A 47 13.71 -6.75 -2.62
N LEU A 48 13.21 -5.87 -3.50
CA LEU A 48 12.90 -6.17 -4.89
C LEU A 48 14.14 -6.54 -5.71
N VAL A 49 15.27 -5.87 -5.44
CA VAL A 49 16.56 -6.18 -6.06
C VAL A 49 17.09 -7.51 -5.53
N ALA A 50 17.04 -7.74 -4.21
CA ALA A 50 17.51 -8.99 -3.60
C ALA A 50 16.68 -10.21 -4.01
N SER A 51 15.37 -10.04 -4.24
CA SER A 51 14.48 -11.07 -4.75
C SER A 51 14.57 -11.26 -6.27
N GLY A 52 15.37 -10.45 -6.97
CA GLY A 52 15.53 -10.51 -8.43
C GLY A 52 14.31 -10.01 -9.22
N MET A 53 13.37 -9.30 -8.58
CA MET A 53 12.18 -8.76 -9.24
C MET A 53 12.44 -7.42 -9.93
N ILE A 54 13.49 -6.69 -9.53
CA ILE A 54 13.94 -5.46 -10.20
C ILE A 54 15.42 -5.59 -10.54
N THR A 55 15.75 -5.39 -11.82
CA THR A 55 17.13 -5.26 -12.28
C THR A 55 17.59 -3.80 -12.19
N PRO A 56 18.82 -3.53 -11.72
CA PRO A 56 19.39 -2.20 -11.76
C PRO A 56 19.49 -1.69 -13.21
N MET A 57 19.08 -0.45 -13.44
CA MET A 57 19.10 0.20 -14.75
C MET A 57 20.54 0.60 -15.09
N HIS A 58 21.13 -0.01 -16.12
CA HIS A 58 22.54 0.18 -16.45
C HIS A 58 22.81 1.13 -17.63
N THR A 59 21.79 1.58 -18.37
CA THR A 59 21.98 2.48 -19.53
C THR A 59 20.97 3.63 -19.56
N VAL A 60 21.39 4.78 -20.11
CA VAL A 60 20.56 5.99 -20.24
C VAL A 60 19.32 5.80 -21.13
N VAL A 61 19.38 4.84 -22.06
CA VAL A 61 18.26 4.51 -22.98
C VAL A 61 17.15 3.79 -22.22
N ASP A 62 17.50 2.95 -21.26
CA ASP A 62 16.55 2.22 -20.42
C ASP A 62 15.80 3.19 -19.49
N PHE A 63 16.51 4.18 -18.94
CA PHE A 63 15.90 5.27 -18.17
C PHE A 63 14.86 6.04 -18.99
N TYR A 64 15.15 6.38 -20.25
CA TYR A 64 14.21 7.14 -21.07
C TYR A 64 12.92 6.38 -21.35
N THR A 65 13.02 5.07 -21.57
CA THR A 65 11.85 4.20 -21.77
C THR A 65 10.99 4.14 -20.52
N HIS A 66 11.60 4.04 -19.34
CA HIS A 66 10.87 4.02 -18.07
C HIS A 66 10.21 5.36 -17.73
N ILE A 67 10.90 6.49 -17.95
CA ILE A 67 10.32 7.82 -17.72
C ILE A 67 9.11 8.04 -18.64
N LYS A 68 9.23 7.67 -19.91
CA LYS A 68 8.13 7.76 -20.87
C LYS A 68 6.98 6.80 -20.54
N GLY A 69 7.30 5.61 -20.03
CA GLY A 69 6.30 4.67 -19.52
C GLY A 69 5.50 5.25 -18.34
N ILE A 70 6.17 5.89 -17.38
CA ILE A 70 5.53 6.53 -16.23
C ILE A 70 4.62 7.69 -16.67
N GLU A 71 5.03 8.48 -17.67
CA GLU A 71 4.20 9.54 -18.25
C GLU A 71 2.84 9.00 -18.73
N TYR A 72 2.83 7.88 -19.46
CA TYR A 72 1.58 7.26 -19.91
C TYR A 72 0.71 6.79 -18.74
N LEU A 73 1.29 6.22 -17.68
CA LEU A 73 0.55 5.79 -16.49
C LEU A 73 -0.09 6.96 -15.74
N ILE A 74 0.64 8.06 -15.58
CA ILE A 74 0.14 9.27 -14.93
C ILE A 74 -0.96 9.92 -15.78
N CYS A 75 -0.81 9.94 -17.10
CA CYS A 75 -1.85 10.42 -18.02
C CYS A 75 -3.16 9.63 -17.86
N VAL A 76 -3.09 8.29 -17.82
CA VAL A 76 -4.27 7.44 -17.60
C VAL A 76 -4.87 7.66 -16.21
N ALA A 77 -4.04 7.79 -15.17
CA ALA A 77 -4.50 8.06 -13.81
C ALA A 77 -5.26 9.40 -13.73
N PHE A 78 -4.72 10.47 -14.32
CA PHE A 78 -5.40 11.77 -14.35
C PHE A 78 -6.65 11.75 -15.23
N PHE A 79 -6.65 11.01 -16.33
CA PHE A 79 -7.82 10.87 -17.19
C PHE A 79 -9.02 10.25 -16.47
N VAL A 80 -8.79 9.36 -15.49
CA VAL A 80 -9.86 8.78 -14.66
C VAL A 80 -10.14 9.61 -13.41
N ALA A 81 -9.09 10.11 -12.75
CA ALA A 81 -9.23 10.89 -11.52
C ALA A 81 -9.97 12.21 -11.76
N PHE A 82 -9.72 12.89 -12.88
CA PHE A 82 -10.34 14.18 -13.18
C PHE A 82 -11.87 14.12 -13.35
N PRO A 83 -12.47 13.25 -14.18
CA PRO A 83 -13.92 13.13 -14.27
C PRO A 83 -14.55 12.60 -12.99
N MET A 84 -13.85 11.75 -12.23
CA MET A 84 -14.31 11.29 -10.92
C MET A 84 -14.37 12.43 -9.91
N PHE A 85 -13.33 13.27 -9.87
CA PHE A 85 -13.27 14.47 -9.04
C PHE A 85 -14.37 15.48 -9.42
N TYR A 86 -14.58 15.72 -10.71
CA TYR A 86 -15.63 16.61 -11.20
C TYR A 86 -17.01 16.14 -10.74
N LYS A 87 -17.33 14.84 -10.90
CA LYS A 87 -18.58 14.25 -10.40
C LYS A 87 -18.73 14.37 -8.88
N TYR A 88 -17.63 14.27 -8.13
CA TYR A 88 -17.65 14.41 -6.68
C TYR A 88 -18.00 15.84 -6.25
N VAL A 89 -17.42 16.85 -6.90
CA VAL A 89 -17.69 18.27 -6.61
C VAL A 89 -19.11 18.68 -7.04
N GLU A 90 -19.60 18.22 -8.19
CA GLU A 90 -20.96 18.56 -8.64
C GLU A 90 -22.05 17.98 -7.71
N LYS A 91 -21.77 16.82 -7.12
CA LYS A 91 -22.67 16.17 -6.17
C LYS A 91 -22.76 16.90 -4.82
N SER A 92 -21.70 17.60 -4.40
CA SER A 92 -21.74 18.41 -3.18
C SER A 92 -22.47 19.74 -3.37
N ASP A 93 -22.41 20.36 -4.55
CA ASP A 93 -23.13 21.62 -4.82
C ASP A 93 -24.65 21.39 -4.92
N SER A 94 -25.07 20.30 -5.57
CA SER A 94 -26.49 19.92 -5.68
C SER A 94 -27.12 19.57 -4.33
N GLN A 95 -26.39 18.87 -3.45
CA GLN A 95 -26.88 18.56 -2.09
C GLN A 95 -26.96 19.82 -1.20
N THR A 96 -26.02 20.75 -1.36
CA THR A 96 -26.04 22.02 -0.63
C THR A 96 -27.24 22.88 -1.05
N ARG A 97 -27.49 23.02 -2.36
CA ARG A 97 -28.64 23.78 -2.88
C ARG A 97 -30.00 23.19 -2.50
N ALA A 98 -30.14 21.87 -2.51
CA ALA A 98 -31.37 21.21 -2.08
C ALA A 98 -31.70 21.49 -0.60
N THR A 99 -30.68 21.60 0.25
CA THR A 99 -30.86 21.87 1.68
C THR A 99 -31.18 23.36 1.96
N VAL A 100 -30.65 24.28 1.15
CA VAL A 100 -30.96 25.72 1.27
C VAL A 100 -32.40 26.03 0.80
N GLN A 101 -32.87 25.38 -0.27
CA GLN A 101 -34.24 25.53 -0.78
C GLN A 101 -35.31 24.89 0.12
N ALA A 102 -34.98 23.82 0.85
CA ALA A 102 -35.91 23.20 1.81
C ALA A 102 -36.06 24.00 3.12
N LYS A 103 -35.24 25.03 3.32
CA LYS A 103 -35.24 25.88 4.52
C LYS A 103 -35.80 27.30 4.27
N GLN A 104 -36.10 27.65 3.02
CA GLN A 104 -36.91 28.83 2.65
C GLN A 104 -38.39 28.46 2.58
#